data_AF-A0A5A7N1W6-F1
#
_entry.id   AF-A0A5A7N1W6-F1
#
_cell.length_a   1.000
_cell.length_b   1.000
_cell.length_c   1.000
_cell.angle_alpha   90.00
_cell.angle_beta   90.00
_cell.angle_gamma   90.00
#
_symmetry.space_group_name_H-M   'P 1'
#
loop_
_entity.id
_entity.type
_entity.pdbx_description
1 polymer ?
#
loop_
_entity_poly.entity_id
_entity_poly.type
_entity_poly.pdbx_seq_one_letter_code
_entity_poly.pdbx_strand_id
1 'polypeptide(L)'
;MSTPAAGAVVGATANLFRKFKEADKTVEQEHKILSKALTEQDKQFLIIIDDIDRLGTDDALQIFRLIKSVGRLPNVIYLLAFDRILAEKVLAERFPSEGPSYLEKVIQGAFELPLPDPFDLRNSVLHMVDSIMGPPEETEHEHKRFWDLFHDITAALIKTPRDVHRLSNAIRVSWPAVCDDVNRADFLSIECLRLFLPTVHAAIRANKKMLFEISPYHGNEGETLVEYDEAFLVDVFNETFLKDLSGRDRTIAQQAILHLFPRTQNVWSRVTVKDMNTDSWQKNRRIASESHFPHYFTFSVNDETISAKELEEFLANAGDPKKIANAFKKSITQKRRRGGTKAALFLEELALHQEAISDDAVPAFLCGLFSVADDLNVEADAGQVFQVDGNIFRIHRLMNRLMRNRFDQAKRTELIKQACEHASLEWLESISNECRKEHSPNEEDQDHREQEPFITKDAAQQLTDLFLQHIRAAAEDLSLKKHRNMFWLLFRWRDVADAAEVKQWVDERLGEDDFVITLSEKFVSHIDPLTLISPNLDDNATIRDDNATIRGTLDIDRFQERVDELLDRDSMSADDRSKLKRFKGTFAKD
;
A
#
# COMPACT_ATOMS: atom_id res chain seq x y z
N MET A 1 21.45 -46.36 -31.85
CA MET A 1 21.63 -47.63 -31.13
C MET A 1 20.28 -48.08 -30.63
N SER A 2 20.06 -49.38 -30.71
CA SER A 2 18.84 -50.16 -30.51
C SER A 2 18.00 -49.83 -29.26
N THR A 3 16.72 -49.52 -29.48
CA THR A 3 15.60 -49.77 -28.57
C THR A 3 15.33 -51.27 -28.46
N PRO A 4 15.10 -51.80 -27.25
CA PRO A 4 14.35 -53.05 -27.10
C PRO A 4 13.12 -52.91 -26.20
N ALA A 5 12.12 -53.72 -26.54
CA ALA A 5 11.06 -54.23 -25.66
C ALA A 5 9.86 -53.32 -25.32
N ALA A 6 9.14 -52.84 -26.35
CA ALA A 6 7.72 -52.46 -26.22
C ALA A 6 6.75 -53.50 -26.83
N GLY A 7 7.26 -54.60 -27.40
CA GLY A 7 6.44 -55.58 -28.16
C GLY A 7 5.93 -56.80 -27.39
N ALA A 8 6.40 -57.07 -26.17
CA ALA A 8 6.11 -58.33 -25.47
C ALA A 8 4.86 -58.28 -24.56
N VAL A 9 4.38 -57.10 -24.18
CA VAL A 9 3.29 -56.96 -23.19
C VAL A 9 1.90 -56.99 -23.85
N VAL A 10 1.79 -56.61 -25.12
CA VAL A 10 0.53 -56.66 -25.90
C VAL A 10 0.17 -58.10 -26.31
N GLY A 11 1.17 -58.95 -26.55
CA GLY A 11 0.95 -60.37 -26.90
C GLY A 11 0.55 -61.25 -25.70
N ALA A 12 1.03 -60.94 -24.50
CA ALA A 12 0.67 -61.67 -23.28
C ALA A 12 -0.76 -61.36 -22.82
N THR A 13 -1.18 -60.09 -22.94
CA THR A 13 -2.55 -59.65 -22.65
C THR A 13 -3.54 -60.20 -23.68
N ALA A 14 -3.22 -60.16 -24.98
CA ALA A 14 -4.08 -60.74 -26.03
C ALA A 14 -4.27 -62.26 -25.91
N ASN A 15 -3.24 -63.01 -25.47
CA ASN A 15 -3.36 -64.45 -25.22
C ASN A 15 -4.06 -64.80 -23.90
N LEU A 16 -4.04 -63.91 -22.89
CA LEU A 16 -4.88 -64.02 -21.70
C LEU A 16 -6.35 -63.80 -22.07
N PHE A 17 -6.68 -62.73 -22.81
CA PHE A 17 -8.06 -62.46 -23.27
C PHE A 17 -8.62 -63.54 -24.21
N ARG A 18 -7.79 -64.21 -25.01
CA ARG A 18 -8.23 -65.29 -25.91
C ARG A 18 -8.45 -66.64 -25.19
N LYS A 19 -7.84 -66.87 -24.02
CA LYS A 19 -8.06 -68.09 -23.21
C LYS A 19 -9.28 -68.02 -22.29
N PHE A 20 -9.89 -66.85 -22.11
CA PHE A 20 -11.15 -66.69 -21.37
C PHE A 20 -12.41 -66.93 -22.23
N LYS A 21 -12.26 -67.26 -23.53
CA LYS A 21 -13.39 -67.40 -24.46
C LYS A 21 -13.80 -68.85 -24.78
N GLU A 22 -13.25 -69.84 -24.10
CA GLU A 22 -13.64 -71.25 -24.27
C GLU A 22 -13.72 -71.99 -22.92
N ALA A 23 -14.85 -71.77 -22.25
CA ALA A 23 -15.58 -72.66 -21.33
C ALA A 23 -16.42 -71.72 -20.46
N ASP A 24 -17.75 -71.82 -20.54
CA ASP A 24 -18.67 -71.17 -19.60
C ASP A 24 -18.42 -71.74 -18.19
N LYS A 25 -17.37 -71.26 -17.53
CA LYS A 25 -17.15 -71.46 -16.12
C LYS A 25 -18.05 -70.48 -15.40
N THR A 26 -18.95 -70.99 -14.57
CA THR A 26 -19.78 -70.14 -13.73
C THR A 26 -18.88 -69.32 -12.80
N VAL A 27 -19.34 -68.15 -12.36
CA VAL A 27 -18.63 -67.27 -11.41
C VAL A 27 -18.11 -68.04 -10.18
N GLU A 28 -18.84 -69.08 -9.76
CA GLU A 28 -18.46 -69.97 -8.65
C GLU A 28 -17.27 -70.88 -8.96
N GLN A 29 -17.12 -71.33 -10.20
CA GLN A 29 -15.97 -72.14 -10.62
C GLN A 29 -14.69 -71.29 -10.67
N GLU A 30 -14.78 -70.06 -11.17
CA GLU A 30 -13.66 -69.13 -11.13
C GLU A 30 -13.29 -68.74 -9.70
N HIS A 31 -14.29 -68.46 -8.85
CA HIS A 31 -14.06 -68.18 -7.43
C HIS A 31 -13.33 -69.33 -6.73
N LYS A 32 -13.67 -70.60 -7.02
CA LYS A 32 -12.98 -71.77 -6.43
C LYS A 32 -11.53 -71.90 -6.89
N ILE A 33 -11.27 -71.68 -8.18
CA ILE A 33 -9.91 -71.72 -8.73
C ILE A 33 -9.07 -70.61 -8.10
N LEU A 34 -9.60 -69.39 -8.06
CA LEU A 34 -8.93 -68.24 -7.47
C LEU A 34 -8.71 -68.43 -5.97
N SER A 35 -9.71 -68.92 -5.24
CA SER A 35 -9.59 -69.21 -3.81
C SER A 35 -8.47 -70.22 -3.54
N LYS A 36 -8.42 -71.33 -4.28
CA LYS A 36 -7.38 -72.34 -4.13
C LYS A 36 -5.99 -71.77 -4.43
N ALA A 37 -5.87 -71.03 -5.53
CA ALA A 37 -4.62 -70.38 -5.90
C ALA A 37 -4.17 -69.40 -4.81
N LEU A 38 -5.07 -68.61 -4.24
CA LEU A 38 -4.75 -67.65 -3.18
C LEU A 38 -4.41 -68.33 -1.84
N THR A 39 -5.06 -69.45 -1.49
CA THR A 39 -4.70 -70.24 -0.30
C THR A 39 -3.31 -70.87 -0.40
N GLU A 40 -2.92 -71.30 -1.61
CA GLU A 40 -1.61 -71.91 -1.88
C GLU A 40 -0.47 -70.85 -1.95
N GLN A 41 -0.79 -69.56 -1.90
CA GLN A 41 0.20 -68.49 -1.82
C GLN A 41 0.53 -68.14 -0.37
N ASP A 42 1.83 -67.97 -0.08
CA ASP A 42 2.34 -67.47 1.20
C ASP A 42 2.20 -65.95 1.37
N LYS A 43 1.51 -65.26 0.47
CA LYS A 43 1.38 -63.80 0.44
C LYS A 43 -0.06 -63.37 0.67
N GLN A 44 -0.23 -62.30 1.45
CA GLN A 44 -1.50 -61.61 1.64
C GLN A 44 -1.61 -60.42 0.68
N PHE A 45 -2.79 -60.21 0.13
CA PHE A 45 -3.12 -59.11 -0.78
C PHE A 45 -3.99 -58.07 -0.06
N LEU A 46 -3.57 -56.82 -0.05
CA LEU A 46 -4.37 -55.69 0.44
C LEU A 46 -4.89 -54.89 -0.75
N ILE A 47 -6.22 -54.80 -0.88
CA ILE A 47 -6.90 -54.01 -1.90
C ILE A 47 -7.45 -52.76 -1.21
N ILE A 48 -6.92 -51.61 -1.58
CA ILE A 48 -7.35 -50.30 -1.05
C ILE A 48 -8.28 -49.65 -2.07
N ILE A 49 -9.46 -49.26 -1.63
CA ILE A 49 -10.45 -48.54 -2.44
C ILE A 49 -10.77 -47.24 -1.72
N ASP A 50 -10.47 -46.11 -2.37
CA ASP A 50 -10.65 -44.76 -1.84
C ASP A 50 -11.76 -44.02 -2.59
N ASP A 51 -12.30 -42.96 -1.99
CA ASP A 51 -13.27 -42.02 -2.59
C ASP A 51 -14.56 -42.69 -3.15
N ILE A 52 -15.02 -43.80 -2.54
CA ILE A 52 -16.24 -44.52 -2.99
C ILE A 52 -17.48 -43.62 -2.92
N ASP A 53 -17.52 -42.71 -1.96
CA ASP A 53 -18.58 -41.73 -1.73
C ASP A 53 -18.67 -40.66 -2.84
N ARG A 54 -17.68 -40.56 -3.74
CA ARG A 54 -17.73 -39.67 -4.91
C ARG A 54 -18.39 -40.31 -6.14
N LEU A 55 -18.61 -41.62 -6.10
CA LEU A 55 -19.21 -42.34 -7.22
C LEU A 55 -20.72 -42.11 -7.29
N GLY A 56 -21.27 -42.23 -8.50
CA GLY A 56 -22.71 -42.27 -8.68
C GLY A 56 -23.32 -43.49 -7.98
N THR A 57 -24.61 -43.39 -7.64
CA THR A 57 -25.35 -44.40 -6.88
C THR A 57 -25.20 -45.82 -7.44
N ASP A 58 -25.20 -45.96 -8.77
CA ASP A 58 -25.14 -47.26 -9.45
C ASP A 58 -23.74 -47.88 -9.39
N ASP A 59 -22.71 -47.04 -9.52
CA ASP A 59 -21.31 -47.47 -9.48
C ASP A 59 -20.90 -47.84 -8.05
N ALA A 60 -21.27 -47.03 -7.06
CA ALA A 60 -21.04 -47.32 -5.64
C ALA A 60 -21.70 -48.66 -5.23
N LEU A 61 -22.96 -48.89 -5.65
CA LEU A 61 -23.66 -50.15 -5.40
C LEU A 61 -22.99 -51.35 -6.07
N GLN A 62 -22.46 -51.20 -7.28
CA GLN A 62 -21.72 -52.26 -7.94
C GLN A 62 -20.44 -52.62 -7.16
N ILE A 63 -19.70 -51.62 -6.68
CA ILE A 63 -18.50 -51.84 -5.87
C ILE A 63 -18.86 -52.57 -4.57
N PHE A 64 -19.87 -52.12 -3.83
CA PHE A 64 -20.30 -52.79 -2.60
C PHE A 64 -20.80 -54.22 -2.85
N ARG A 65 -21.51 -54.46 -3.96
CA ARG A 65 -21.94 -55.81 -4.36
C ARG A 65 -20.74 -56.69 -4.69
N LEU A 66 -19.74 -56.16 -5.40
CA LEU A 66 -18.52 -56.86 -5.76
C LEU A 66 -17.71 -57.23 -4.51
N ILE A 67 -17.57 -56.31 -3.56
CA ILE A 67 -16.93 -56.60 -2.27
C ILE A 67 -17.73 -57.66 -1.50
N LYS A 68 -19.07 -57.59 -1.51
CA LYS A 68 -19.90 -58.59 -0.84
C LYS A 68 -19.82 -59.98 -1.49
N SER A 69 -19.77 -60.06 -2.81
CA SER A 69 -19.82 -61.32 -3.56
C SER A 69 -18.44 -61.96 -3.80
N VAL A 70 -17.40 -61.15 -4.01
CA VAL A 70 -16.01 -61.57 -4.30
C VAL A 70 -15.09 -61.35 -3.10
N GLY A 71 -15.50 -60.60 -2.08
CA GLY A 71 -14.62 -60.23 -0.96
C GLY A 71 -14.33 -61.34 0.06
N ARG A 72 -14.86 -62.56 -0.11
CA ARG A 72 -14.56 -63.72 0.75
C ARG A 72 -13.48 -64.62 0.14
N LEU A 73 -12.41 -64.03 -0.38
CA LEU A 73 -11.25 -64.76 -0.86
C LEU A 73 -10.22 -64.95 0.26
N PRO A 74 -9.60 -66.13 0.36
CA PRO A 74 -8.52 -66.37 1.32
C PRO A 74 -7.32 -65.47 0.96
N ASN A 75 -6.59 -65.01 1.98
CA ASN A 75 -5.41 -64.16 1.83
C ASN A 75 -5.65 -62.80 1.13
N VAL A 76 -6.90 -62.31 1.07
CA VAL A 76 -7.24 -60.97 0.53
C VAL A 76 -7.93 -60.13 1.59
N ILE A 77 -7.47 -58.90 1.78
CA ILE A 77 -8.03 -57.90 2.69
C ILE A 77 -8.48 -56.70 1.86
N TYR A 78 -9.69 -56.20 2.12
CA TYR A 78 -10.21 -54.99 1.50
C TYR A 78 -10.22 -53.87 2.53
N LEU A 79 -9.56 -52.74 2.22
CA LEU A 79 -9.58 -51.52 3.01
C LEU A 79 -10.35 -50.46 2.21
N LEU A 80 -11.46 -49.99 2.78
CA LEU A 80 -12.33 -48.98 2.17
C LEU A 80 -12.15 -47.66 2.92
N ALA A 81 -11.84 -46.59 2.19
CA ALA A 81 -11.79 -45.22 2.70
C ALA A 81 -12.86 -44.39 1.99
N PHE A 82 -13.81 -43.82 2.75
CA PHE A 82 -14.92 -43.04 2.21
C PHE A 82 -15.61 -42.24 3.33
N ASP A 83 -16.34 -41.18 2.96
CA ASP A 83 -17.25 -40.48 3.88
C ASP A 83 -18.52 -41.32 4.10
N ARG A 84 -18.69 -41.81 5.33
CA ARG A 84 -19.82 -42.68 5.70
C ARG A 84 -21.17 -42.01 5.47
N ILE A 85 -21.33 -40.74 5.85
CA ILE A 85 -22.61 -40.04 5.77
C ILE A 85 -22.99 -39.83 4.31
N LEU A 86 -22.01 -39.45 3.47
CA LEU A 86 -22.25 -39.27 2.04
C LEU A 86 -22.58 -40.60 1.36
N ALA A 87 -21.84 -41.66 1.65
CA ALA A 87 -22.12 -43.00 1.11
C ALA A 87 -23.51 -43.53 1.53
N GLU A 88 -23.90 -43.34 2.80
CA GLU A 88 -25.25 -43.72 3.27
C GLU A 88 -26.35 -42.94 2.55
N LYS A 89 -26.13 -41.64 2.30
CA LYS A 89 -27.08 -40.80 1.55
C LYS A 89 -27.24 -41.28 0.11
N VAL A 90 -26.13 -41.57 -0.58
CA VAL A 90 -26.13 -42.13 -1.94
C VAL A 90 -26.91 -43.45 -1.98
N LEU A 91 -26.69 -44.33 -0.99
CA LEU A 91 -27.40 -45.60 -0.89
C LEU A 91 -28.90 -45.44 -0.56
N ALA A 92 -29.25 -44.44 0.25
CA ALA A 92 -30.63 -44.15 0.63
C ALA A 92 -31.51 -43.70 -0.55
N GLU A 93 -30.94 -43.10 -1.60
CA GLU A 93 -31.69 -42.75 -2.82
C GLU A 93 -32.33 -43.97 -3.50
N ARG A 94 -31.67 -45.14 -3.41
CA ARG A 94 -32.14 -46.38 -4.07
C ARG A 94 -32.73 -47.40 -3.10
N PHE A 95 -32.34 -47.34 -1.83
CA PHE A 95 -32.86 -48.19 -0.75
C PHE A 95 -33.25 -47.37 0.48
N PRO A 96 -34.39 -46.64 0.44
CA PRO A 96 -34.79 -45.70 1.50
C PRO A 96 -34.99 -46.35 2.87
N SER A 97 -35.29 -47.64 2.90
CA SER A 97 -35.58 -48.43 4.09
C SER A 97 -34.40 -49.26 4.62
N GLU A 98 -33.26 -49.31 3.92
CA GLU A 98 -32.11 -50.16 4.30
C GLU A 98 -30.75 -49.44 4.33
N GLY A 99 -30.67 -48.14 4.00
CA GLY A 99 -29.42 -47.38 3.83
C GLY A 99 -28.31 -47.69 4.86
N PRO A 100 -28.50 -47.40 6.16
CA PRO A 100 -27.48 -47.63 7.19
C PRO A 100 -27.13 -49.12 7.38
N SER A 101 -28.14 -50.00 7.28
CA SER A 101 -27.96 -51.45 7.44
C SER A 101 -27.23 -52.10 6.25
N TYR A 102 -27.24 -51.46 5.07
CA TYR A 102 -26.58 -52.01 3.90
C TYR A 102 -25.05 -52.03 4.05
N LEU A 103 -24.47 -50.95 4.59
CA LEU A 103 -23.03 -50.86 4.82
C LEU A 103 -22.55 -51.86 5.89
N GLU A 104 -23.34 -52.08 6.94
CA GLU A 104 -23.06 -53.09 7.98
C GLU A 104 -23.02 -54.52 7.42
N LYS A 105 -23.75 -54.80 6.34
CA LYS A 105 -23.74 -56.13 5.67
C LYS A 105 -22.47 -56.37 4.84
N VAL A 106 -21.73 -55.32 4.49
CA VAL A 106 -20.54 -55.39 3.62
C VAL A 106 -19.26 -55.16 4.42
N ILE A 107 -19.28 -54.26 5.41
CA ILE A 107 -18.11 -53.84 6.18
C ILE A 107 -18.06 -54.66 7.48
N GLN A 108 -17.02 -55.50 7.59
CA GLN A 108 -16.84 -56.41 8.74
C GLN A 108 -16.29 -55.69 9.99
N GLY A 109 -15.56 -54.59 9.79
CA GLY A 109 -15.03 -53.74 10.84
C GLY A 109 -14.88 -52.33 10.31
N ALA A 110 -15.42 -51.36 11.06
CA ALA A 110 -15.32 -49.94 10.74
C ALA A 110 -14.34 -49.27 11.72
N PHE A 111 -13.46 -48.43 11.19
CA PHE A 111 -12.60 -47.58 11.99
C PHE A 111 -12.94 -46.13 11.65
N GLU A 112 -13.59 -45.45 12.59
CA GLU A 112 -13.93 -44.03 12.44
C GLU A 112 -12.74 -43.18 12.87
N LEU A 113 -12.28 -42.31 11.97
CA LEU A 113 -11.21 -41.37 12.30
C LEU A 113 -11.75 -40.31 13.26
N PRO A 114 -11.12 -40.10 14.42
CA PRO A 114 -11.54 -39.04 15.33
C PRO A 114 -11.33 -37.67 14.68
N LEU A 115 -12.12 -36.69 15.13
CA LEU A 115 -11.88 -35.31 14.76
C LEU A 115 -10.49 -34.88 15.24
N PRO A 116 -9.74 -34.12 14.43
CA PRO A 116 -8.42 -33.62 14.81
C PRO A 116 -8.52 -32.72 16.03
N ASP A 117 -7.54 -32.81 16.93
CA ASP A 117 -7.48 -31.94 18.10
C ASP A 117 -7.21 -30.48 17.66
N PRO A 118 -8.01 -29.49 18.11
CA PRO A 118 -7.80 -28.09 17.75
C PRO A 118 -6.42 -27.54 18.14
N PHE A 119 -5.81 -28.05 19.23
CA PHE A 119 -4.46 -27.68 19.65
C PHE A 119 -3.42 -28.14 18.64
N ASP A 120 -3.51 -29.39 18.17
CA ASP A 120 -2.59 -29.94 17.17
C ASP A 120 -2.70 -29.20 15.83
N LEU A 121 -3.92 -28.84 15.42
CA LEU A 121 -4.14 -28.03 14.22
C LEU A 121 -3.52 -26.64 14.36
N ARG A 122 -3.75 -25.94 15.49
CA ARG A 122 -3.17 -24.62 15.76
C ARG A 122 -1.66 -24.66 15.73
N ASN A 123 -1.05 -25.64 16.40
CA ASN A 123 0.40 -25.82 16.41
C ASN A 123 0.94 -26.12 15.02
N SER A 124 0.23 -26.92 14.22
CA SER A 124 0.62 -27.20 12.83
C SER A 124 0.61 -25.94 11.96
N VAL A 125 -0.38 -25.05 12.14
CA VAL A 125 -0.43 -23.76 11.45
C VAL A 125 0.71 -22.86 11.91
N LEU A 126 0.99 -22.77 13.22
CA LEU A 126 2.09 -21.95 13.73
C LEU A 126 3.45 -22.43 13.21
N HIS A 127 3.74 -23.73 13.24
CA HIS A 127 4.96 -24.29 12.66
C HIS A 127 5.08 -23.99 11.16
N MET A 128 3.96 -24.08 10.43
CA MET A 128 3.90 -23.72 9.01
C MET A 128 4.23 -22.24 8.81
N VAL A 129 3.61 -21.36 9.58
CA VAL A 129 3.80 -19.90 9.53
C VAL A 129 5.24 -19.52 9.88
N ASP A 130 5.85 -20.13 10.90
CA ASP A 130 7.27 -19.89 11.23
C ASP A 130 8.22 -20.42 10.15
N SER A 131 7.91 -21.60 9.58
CA SER A 131 8.77 -22.23 8.57
C SER A 131 8.80 -21.49 7.22
N ILE A 132 7.71 -20.78 6.88
CA ILE A 132 7.56 -20.11 5.58
C ILE A 132 7.74 -18.59 5.73
N MET A 133 7.18 -18.01 6.78
CA MET A 133 7.14 -16.56 6.99
C MET A 133 8.23 -16.05 7.93
N GLY A 134 9.01 -16.95 8.55
CA GLY A 134 10.08 -16.60 9.47
C GLY A 134 9.58 -16.17 10.86
N PRO A 135 10.49 -15.84 11.79
CA PRO A 135 10.12 -15.30 13.10
C PRO A 135 9.50 -13.90 12.97
N PRO A 136 8.60 -13.49 13.87
CA PRO A 136 8.03 -12.14 13.84
C PRO A 136 9.10 -11.11 14.25
N GLU A 137 9.31 -10.09 13.42
CA GLU A 137 10.12 -8.89 13.75
C GLU A 137 9.25 -7.76 14.33
N GLU A 138 8.07 -8.14 14.82
CA GLU A 138 6.99 -7.25 15.19
C GLU A 138 7.19 -6.62 16.58
N THR A 139 6.80 -5.35 16.73
CA THR A 139 6.71 -4.70 18.04
C THR A 139 5.75 -5.45 18.97
N GLU A 140 5.82 -5.24 20.29
CA GLU A 140 4.91 -5.89 21.25
C GLU A 140 3.42 -5.69 20.89
N HIS A 141 3.07 -4.50 20.39
CA HIS A 141 1.73 -4.20 19.90
C HIS A 141 1.34 -5.05 18.68
N GLU A 142 2.23 -5.13 17.67
CA GLU A 142 1.98 -5.95 16.49
C GLU A 142 1.91 -7.44 16.84
N HIS A 143 2.74 -7.91 17.78
CA HIS A 143 2.73 -9.28 18.26
C HIS A 143 1.38 -9.65 18.89
N LYS A 144 0.83 -8.78 19.75
CA LYS A 144 -0.50 -8.98 20.33
C LYS A 144 -1.56 -9.07 19.21
N ARG A 145 -1.49 -8.14 18.26
CA ARG A 145 -2.41 -8.08 17.13
C ARG A 145 -2.32 -9.35 16.27
N PHE A 146 -1.12 -9.88 16.02
CA PHE A 146 -0.95 -11.15 15.31
C PHE A 146 -1.74 -12.28 15.98
N TRP A 147 -1.66 -12.40 17.31
CA TRP A 147 -2.40 -13.42 18.05
C TRP A 147 -3.92 -13.23 18.01
N ASP A 148 -4.40 -12.00 18.10
CA ASP A 148 -5.82 -11.67 17.96
C ASP A 148 -6.34 -12.13 16.58
N LEU A 149 -5.68 -11.71 15.49
CA LEU A 149 -6.05 -12.14 14.13
C LEU A 149 -5.88 -13.66 13.92
N PHE A 150 -4.84 -14.25 14.51
CA PHE A 150 -4.60 -15.68 14.41
C PHE A 150 -5.73 -16.47 15.05
N HIS A 151 -6.17 -16.11 16.26
CA HIS A 151 -7.23 -16.83 16.95
C HIS A 151 -8.61 -16.59 16.35
N ASP A 152 -8.93 -15.33 16.05
CA ASP A 152 -10.28 -14.94 15.63
C ASP A 152 -10.57 -15.25 14.17
N ILE A 153 -9.53 -15.36 13.34
CA ILE A 153 -9.66 -15.59 11.89
C ILE A 153 -9.02 -16.92 11.51
N THR A 154 -7.70 -17.03 11.63
CA THR A 154 -6.93 -18.15 11.05
C THR A 154 -7.29 -19.49 11.70
N ALA A 155 -7.11 -19.61 13.01
CA ALA A 155 -7.43 -20.81 13.77
C ALA A 155 -8.94 -21.11 13.78
N ALA A 156 -9.78 -20.08 13.64
CA ALA A 156 -11.22 -20.24 13.58
C ALA A 156 -11.71 -20.86 12.26
N LEU A 157 -10.98 -20.65 11.16
CA LEU A 157 -11.31 -21.17 9.81
C LEU A 157 -10.71 -22.55 9.52
N ILE A 158 -9.58 -22.90 10.14
CA ILE A 158 -8.93 -24.20 9.95
C ILE A 158 -9.68 -25.29 10.71
N LYS A 159 -10.23 -26.27 9.98
CA LYS A 159 -11.04 -27.37 10.55
C LYS A 159 -10.34 -28.73 10.42
N THR A 160 -9.43 -28.88 9.45
CA THR A 160 -8.78 -30.16 9.14
C THR A 160 -7.28 -30.01 8.83
N PRO A 161 -6.47 -31.10 8.92
CA PRO A 161 -5.09 -31.07 8.46
C PRO A 161 -4.95 -30.71 6.97
N ARG A 162 -5.95 -31.08 6.15
CA ARG A 162 -6.00 -30.71 4.73
C ARG A 162 -6.08 -29.19 4.56
N ASP A 163 -6.78 -28.49 5.43
CA ASP A 163 -6.86 -27.01 5.38
C ASP A 163 -5.49 -26.39 5.68
N VAL A 164 -4.75 -26.94 6.66
CA VAL A 164 -3.36 -26.52 6.94
C VAL A 164 -2.48 -26.69 5.72
N HIS A 165 -2.56 -27.83 5.03
CA HIS A 165 -1.79 -28.06 3.80
C HIS A 165 -2.19 -27.11 2.67
N ARG A 166 -3.49 -26.82 2.49
CA ARG A 166 -3.97 -25.87 1.48
C ARG A 166 -3.43 -24.46 1.75
N LEU A 167 -3.51 -24.01 3.01
CA LEU A 167 -2.95 -22.73 3.43
C LEU A 167 -1.43 -22.69 3.24
N SER A 168 -0.72 -23.76 3.65
CA SER A 168 0.73 -23.87 3.46
C SER A 168 1.13 -23.73 1.99
N ASN A 169 0.44 -24.44 1.09
CA ASN A 169 0.73 -24.40 -0.34
C ASN A 169 0.46 -23.01 -0.94
N ALA A 170 -0.61 -22.35 -0.50
CA ALA A 170 -0.91 -20.99 -0.93
C ALA A 170 0.19 -20.01 -0.48
N ILE A 171 0.52 -19.99 0.80
CA ILE A 171 1.48 -19.05 1.39
C ILE A 171 2.89 -19.29 0.83
N ARG A 172 3.32 -20.54 0.61
CA ARG A 172 4.63 -20.84 -0.01
C ARG A 172 4.82 -20.17 -1.37
N VAL A 173 3.73 -20.00 -2.12
CA VAL A 173 3.77 -19.38 -3.44
C VAL A 173 3.64 -17.87 -3.34
N SER A 174 2.73 -17.37 -2.50
CA SER A 174 2.41 -15.94 -2.46
C SER A 174 3.32 -15.12 -1.56
N TRP A 175 3.72 -15.63 -0.40
CA TRP A 175 4.49 -14.87 0.61
C TRP A 175 5.83 -14.32 0.08
N PRO A 176 6.68 -15.10 -0.62
CA PRO A 176 7.97 -14.58 -1.08
C PRO A 176 7.89 -13.39 -2.04
N ALA A 177 6.73 -13.18 -2.69
CA ALA A 177 6.54 -12.09 -3.63
C ALA A 177 6.09 -10.77 -2.97
N VAL A 178 5.62 -10.82 -1.71
CA VAL A 178 5.00 -9.67 -1.04
C VAL A 178 5.50 -9.42 0.39
N CYS A 179 6.37 -10.29 0.93
CA CYS A 179 6.78 -10.27 2.34
C CYS A 179 7.32 -8.91 2.83
N ASP A 180 7.93 -8.13 1.93
CA ASP A 180 8.52 -6.83 2.23
C ASP A 180 7.50 -5.67 2.19
N ASP A 181 6.28 -5.93 1.71
CA ASP A 181 5.30 -4.89 1.35
C ASP A 181 3.94 -5.02 2.04
N VAL A 182 3.76 -6.07 2.85
CA VAL A 182 2.52 -6.34 3.58
C VAL A 182 2.80 -6.71 5.03
N ASN A 183 1.87 -6.33 5.92
CA ASN A 183 1.85 -6.83 7.28
C ASN A 183 1.60 -8.36 7.30
N ARG A 184 2.43 -9.09 8.04
CA ARG A 184 2.39 -10.56 8.16
C ARG A 184 1.05 -11.09 8.67
N ALA A 185 0.52 -10.52 9.76
CA ALA A 185 -0.75 -10.95 10.35
C ALA A 185 -1.91 -10.74 9.36
N ASP A 186 -1.99 -9.56 8.75
CA ASP A 186 -3.04 -9.23 7.79
C ASP A 186 -2.99 -10.15 6.58
N PHE A 187 -1.79 -10.44 6.09
CA PHE A 187 -1.61 -11.27 4.91
C PHE A 187 -2.07 -12.70 5.18
N LEU A 188 -1.68 -13.28 6.32
CA LEU A 188 -2.13 -14.60 6.75
C LEU A 188 -3.67 -14.65 6.85
N SER A 189 -4.29 -13.64 7.44
CA SER A 189 -5.75 -13.57 7.58
C SER A 189 -6.45 -13.43 6.23
N ILE A 190 -5.95 -12.59 5.33
CA ILE A 190 -6.51 -12.40 3.99
C ILE A 190 -6.37 -13.67 3.14
N GLU A 191 -5.25 -14.38 3.25
CA GLU A 191 -5.06 -15.68 2.59
C GLU A 191 -6.03 -16.74 3.13
N CYS A 192 -6.31 -16.74 4.44
CA CYS A 192 -7.35 -17.59 5.01
C CYS A 192 -8.74 -17.23 4.46
N LEU A 193 -9.10 -15.95 4.41
CA LEU A 193 -10.37 -15.50 3.81
C LEU A 193 -10.44 -15.90 2.34
N ARG A 194 -9.35 -15.77 1.58
CA ARG A 194 -9.29 -16.17 0.16
C ARG A 194 -9.58 -17.65 -0.06
N LEU A 195 -9.07 -18.52 0.82
CA LEU A 195 -9.21 -19.97 0.69
C LEU A 195 -10.51 -20.53 1.27
N PHE A 196 -11.00 -19.96 2.37
CA PHE A 196 -12.10 -20.52 3.16
C PHE A 196 -13.39 -19.70 3.07
N LEU A 197 -13.31 -18.39 2.80
CA LEU A 197 -14.44 -17.46 2.65
C LEU A 197 -14.29 -16.59 1.38
N PRO A 198 -14.21 -17.20 0.18
CA PRO A 198 -13.85 -16.49 -1.05
C PRO A 198 -14.82 -15.37 -1.43
N THR A 199 -16.09 -15.46 -1.05
CA THR A 199 -17.09 -14.41 -1.27
C THR A 199 -16.76 -13.15 -0.47
N VAL A 200 -16.34 -13.29 0.78
CA VAL A 200 -15.90 -12.17 1.65
C VAL A 200 -14.63 -11.55 1.11
N HIS A 201 -13.64 -12.37 0.74
CA HIS A 201 -12.41 -11.88 0.14
C HIS A 201 -12.68 -11.07 -1.14
N ALA A 202 -13.56 -11.56 -2.01
CA ALA A 202 -13.97 -10.84 -3.22
C ALA A 202 -14.69 -9.52 -2.88
N ALA A 203 -15.56 -9.52 -1.88
CA ALA A 203 -16.26 -8.32 -1.42
C ALA A 203 -15.30 -7.27 -0.85
N ILE A 204 -14.32 -7.66 -0.02
CA ILE A 204 -13.28 -6.76 0.50
C ILE A 204 -12.52 -6.11 -0.67
N ARG A 205 -12.06 -6.92 -1.63
CA ARG A 205 -11.31 -6.43 -2.79
C ARG A 205 -12.11 -5.45 -3.65
N ALA A 206 -13.41 -5.71 -3.85
CA ALA A 206 -14.27 -4.91 -4.73
C ALA A 206 -14.73 -3.60 -4.08
N ASN A 207 -14.85 -3.55 -2.76
CA ASN A 207 -15.48 -2.42 -2.04
C ASN A 207 -14.48 -1.60 -1.24
N LYS A 208 -13.32 -1.27 -1.85
CA LYS A 208 -12.26 -0.45 -1.23
C LYS A 208 -12.85 0.81 -0.59
N LYS A 209 -13.56 1.65 -1.35
CA LYS A 209 -14.11 2.92 -0.86
C LYS A 209 -14.92 2.77 0.42
N MET A 210 -15.79 1.75 0.50
CA MET A 210 -16.61 1.50 1.69
C MET A 210 -15.80 1.16 2.94
N LEU A 211 -14.58 0.62 2.81
CA LEU A 211 -13.72 0.26 3.94
C LEU A 211 -12.90 1.45 4.47
N PHE A 212 -12.59 2.43 3.61
CA PHE A 212 -11.74 3.58 3.95
C PHE A 212 -12.53 4.88 4.16
N GLU A 213 -13.58 5.13 3.38
CA GLU A 213 -14.39 6.35 3.39
C GLU A 213 -15.58 6.26 4.37
N ILE A 214 -15.39 5.57 5.50
CA ILE A 214 -16.41 5.43 6.55
C ILE A 214 -16.45 6.72 7.37
N SER A 215 -17.13 7.74 6.84
CA SER A 215 -17.45 8.95 7.61
C SER A 215 -18.94 8.97 7.96
N PRO A 216 -19.31 8.84 9.25
CA PRO A 216 -20.66 9.17 9.71
C PRO A 216 -20.95 10.68 9.62
N TYR A 217 -19.95 11.51 9.28
CA TYR A 217 -20.04 12.96 9.16
C TYR A 217 -19.49 13.41 7.80
N HIS A 218 -20.29 13.30 6.75
CA HIS A 218 -20.06 14.05 5.51
C HIS A 218 -20.70 15.43 5.69
N GLY A 219 -19.92 16.38 6.20
CA GLY A 219 -20.26 17.80 6.19
C GLY A 219 -18.96 18.59 6.30
N ASN A 220 -18.69 19.44 5.31
CA ASN A 220 -17.75 20.54 5.51
C ASN A 220 -18.24 21.37 6.71
N GLU A 221 -17.33 21.99 7.46
CA GLU A 221 -17.69 22.97 8.49
C GLU A 221 -18.68 23.99 7.90
N GLY A 222 -19.95 23.88 8.26
CA GLY A 222 -21.03 24.75 7.77
C GLY A 222 -22.22 24.06 7.09
N GLU A 223 -22.13 22.79 6.67
CA GLU A 223 -23.28 22.05 6.13
C GLU A 223 -23.92 21.14 7.17
N THR A 224 -25.27 21.13 7.19
CA THR A 224 -26.07 20.36 8.14
C THR A 224 -25.67 18.88 8.09
N LEU A 225 -25.19 18.36 9.21
CA LEU A 225 -24.85 16.94 9.38
C LEU A 225 -26.04 16.08 8.94
N VAL A 226 -25.91 15.40 7.81
CA VAL A 226 -26.85 14.33 7.45
C VAL A 226 -26.50 13.15 8.34
N GLU A 227 -27.24 12.96 9.43
CA GLU A 227 -27.25 11.70 10.17
C GLU A 227 -27.64 10.59 9.18
N TYR A 228 -26.68 9.75 8.79
CA TYR A 228 -27.01 8.49 8.16
C TYR A 228 -27.77 7.64 9.18
N ASP A 229 -28.86 6.99 8.76
CA ASP A 229 -29.51 5.96 9.56
C ASP A 229 -28.49 4.84 9.82
N GLU A 230 -28.04 4.72 11.07
CA GLU A 230 -27.07 3.70 11.49
C GLU A 230 -27.53 2.28 11.13
N ALA A 231 -28.84 2.01 11.19
CA ALA A 231 -29.40 0.72 10.84
C ALA A 231 -29.21 0.43 9.35
N PHE A 232 -29.43 1.44 8.50
CA PHE A 232 -29.19 1.33 7.06
C PHE A 232 -27.72 1.05 6.74
N LEU A 233 -26.77 1.72 7.41
CA LEU A 233 -25.34 1.45 7.20
C LEU A 233 -24.95 0.02 7.60
N VAL A 234 -25.46 -0.46 8.73
CA VAL A 234 -25.25 -1.86 9.17
C VAL A 234 -25.81 -2.84 8.14
N ASP A 235 -27.01 -2.59 7.62
CA ASP A 235 -27.63 -3.45 6.60
C ASP A 235 -26.85 -3.45 5.29
N VAL A 236 -26.38 -2.29 4.83
CA VAL A 236 -25.53 -2.18 3.63
C VAL A 236 -24.23 -2.98 3.79
N PHE A 237 -23.57 -2.88 4.94
CA PHE A 237 -22.35 -3.66 5.21
C PHE A 237 -22.65 -5.16 5.31
N ASN A 238 -23.74 -5.54 5.98
CA ASN A 238 -24.16 -6.94 6.09
C ASN A 238 -24.48 -7.55 4.72
N GLU A 239 -25.20 -6.83 3.86
CA GLU A 239 -25.53 -7.26 2.50
C GLU A 239 -24.28 -7.35 1.62
N THR A 240 -23.36 -6.40 1.75
CA THR A 240 -22.15 -6.34 0.91
C THR A 240 -21.16 -7.44 1.27
N PHE A 241 -20.90 -7.64 2.57
CA PHE A 241 -19.80 -8.48 3.02
C PHE A 241 -20.25 -9.85 3.57
N LEU A 242 -21.49 -9.98 4.04
CA LEU A 242 -21.92 -11.14 4.86
C LEU A 242 -23.16 -11.88 4.33
N LYS A 243 -23.78 -11.45 3.21
CA LYS A 243 -25.07 -11.98 2.73
C LYS A 243 -25.13 -13.50 2.53
N ASP A 244 -24.04 -14.09 2.02
CA ASP A 244 -24.01 -15.51 1.65
C ASP A 244 -23.55 -16.40 2.83
N LEU A 245 -23.34 -15.81 4.01
CA LEU A 245 -22.81 -16.49 5.18
C LEU A 245 -23.84 -16.60 6.31
N SER A 246 -23.79 -17.73 7.01
CA SER A 246 -24.63 -17.98 8.19
C SER A 246 -23.82 -18.59 9.34
N GLY A 247 -24.37 -18.49 10.55
CA GLY A 247 -23.78 -19.08 11.76
C GLY A 247 -22.33 -18.62 12.00
N ARG A 248 -21.47 -19.60 12.29
CA ARG A 248 -20.06 -19.37 12.68
C ARG A 248 -19.26 -18.62 11.62
N ASP A 249 -19.41 -18.98 10.35
CA ASP A 249 -18.61 -18.38 9.26
C ASP A 249 -18.96 -16.90 9.08
N ARG A 250 -20.23 -16.51 9.31
CA ARG A 250 -20.67 -15.10 9.33
C ARG A 250 -20.01 -14.32 10.46
N THR A 251 -19.97 -14.88 11.67
CA THR A 251 -19.32 -14.25 12.83
C THR A 251 -17.83 -14.05 12.59
N ILE A 252 -17.14 -15.07 12.07
CA ILE A 252 -15.70 -14.99 11.76
C ILE A 252 -15.44 -13.91 10.69
N ALA A 253 -16.24 -13.88 9.62
CA ALA A 253 -16.11 -12.87 8.57
C ALA A 253 -16.27 -11.44 9.11
N GLN A 254 -17.27 -11.22 9.98
CA GLN A 254 -17.50 -9.91 10.59
C GLN A 254 -16.33 -9.49 11.49
N GLN A 255 -15.83 -10.40 12.34
CA GLN A 255 -14.65 -10.14 13.17
C GLN A 255 -13.42 -9.86 12.32
N ALA A 256 -13.20 -10.65 11.26
CA ALA A 256 -12.09 -10.44 10.35
C ALA A 256 -12.09 -9.03 9.75
N ILE A 257 -13.24 -8.53 9.32
CA ILE A 257 -13.35 -7.16 8.79
C ILE A 257 -13.08 -6.13 9.89
N LEU A 258 -13.58 -6.32 11.12
CA LEU A 258 -13.34 -5.41 12.25
C LEU A 258 -11.86 -5.32 12.64
N HIS A 259 -11.10 -6.41 12.57
CA HIS A 259 -9.67 -6.45 12.88
C HIS A 259 -8.79 -5.93 11.73
N LEU A 260 -9.14 -6.27 10.49
CA LEU A 260 -8.40 -5.87 9.29
C LEU A 260 -8.68 -4.41 8.90
N PHE A 261 -9.89 -3.91 9.17
CA PHE A 261 -10.31 -2.54 8.85
C PHE A 261 -10.94 -1.88 10.08
N PRO A 262 -10.13 -1.41 11.04
CA PRO A 262 -10.64 -0.91 12.31
C PRO A 262 -11.71 0.20 12.18
N ARG A 263 -11.70 0.99 11.10
CA ARG A 263 -12.74 2.01 10.81
C ARG A 263 -14.16 1.44 10.75
N THR A 264 -14.34 0.16 10.44
CA THR A 264 -15.67 -0.49 10.40
C THR A 264 -16.28 -0.71 11.77
N GLN A 265 -15.53 -0.49 12.86
CA GLN A 265 -16.06 -0.49 14.23
C GLN A 265 -17.12 0.62 14.42
N ASN A 266 -17.00 1.73 13.69
CA ASN A 266 -18.01 2.79 13.68
C ASN A 266 -19.37 2.28 13.17
N VAL A 267 -19.40 1.21 12.37
CA VAL A 267 -20.63 0.59 11.83
C VAL A 267 -21.16 -0.47 12.78
N TRP A 268 -20.35 -1.46 13.16
CA TRP A 268 -20.84 -2.63 13.91
C TRP A 268 -20.68 -2.55 15.43
N SER A 269 -19.81 -1.70 15.96
CA SER A 269 -19.45 -1.70 17.39
C SER A 269 -19.93 -0.48 18.16
N ARG A 270 -20.54 0.52 17.50
CA ARG A 270 -21.01 1.79 18.10
C ARG A 270 -19.94 2.55 18.90
N VAL A 271 -18.67 2.19 18.72
CA VAL A 271 -17.54 2.90 19.30
C VAL A 271 -17.12 3.91 18.25
N THR A 272 -17.33 5.20 18.52
CA THR A 272 -16.80 6.26 17.68
C THR A 272 -15.29 6.33 17.90
N VAL A 273 -14.51 5.72 17.01
CA VAL A 273 -13.06 5.85 17.08
C VAL A 273 -12.67 7.11 16.31
N LYS A 274 -12.68 8.24 17.04
CA LYS A 274 -12.35 9.57 16.49
C LYS A 274 -10.89 9.69 16.05
N ASP A 275 -9.97 8.97 16.72
CA ASP A 275 -8.53 9.07 16.52
C ASP A 275 -7.91 7.72 16.14
N MET A 276 -8.25 7.23 14.94
CA MET A 276 -7.55 6.08 14.36
C MET A 276 -6.18 6.55 13.83
N ASN A 277 -5.09 6.12 14.47
CA ASN A 277 -3.72 6.45 14.04
C ASN A 277 -3.37 5.79 12.69
N THR A 278 -3.67 6.48 11.59
CA THR A 278 -3.41 6.04 10.22
C THR A 278 -1.91 5.86 9.92
N ASP A 279 -1.07 6.68 10.54
CA ASP A 279 0.38 6.63 10.38
C ASP A 279 0.95 5.29 10.86
N SER A 280 0.41 4.75 11.96
CA SER A 280 0.79 3.41 12.44
C SER A 280 0.44 2.33 11.42
N TRP A 281 -0.70 2.44 10.73
CA TRP A 281 -1.11 1.45 9.73
C TRP A 281 -0.21 1.49 8.51
N GLN A 282 0.15 2.69 8.05
CA GLN A 282 1.08 2.85 6.93
C GLN A 282 2.48 2.38 7.31
N LYS A 283 3.03 2.82 8.45
CA LYS A 283 4.34 2.39 8.96
C LYS A 283 4.46 0.86 9.06
N ASN A 284 3.40 0.19 9.51
CA ASN A 284 3.37 -1.27 9.66
C ASN A 284 2.83 -1.99 8.41
N ARG A 285 2.66 -1.29 7.27
CA ARG A 285 2.21 -1.82 5.98
C ARG A 285 0.91 -2.63 6.07
N ARG A 286 0.01 -2.24 6.97
CA ARG A 286 -1.26 -2.95 7.23
C ARG A 286 -2.23 -2.82 6.07
N ILE A 287 -3.16 -3.76 5.94
CA ILE A 287 -4.20 -3.71 4.91
C ILE A 287 -5.16 -2.52 5.11
N ALA A 288 -5.27 -2.04 6.35
CA ALA A 288 -5.99 -0.83 6.72
C ALA A 288 -5.31 0.47 6.22
N SER A 289 -4.11 0.40 5.65
CA SER A 289 -3.50 1.53 4.94
C SER A 289 -3.96 1.56 3.50
N GLU A 290 -4.48 2.71 3.07
CA GLU A 290 -5.02 2.86 1.73
C GLU A 290 -3.95 2.64 0.63
N SER A 291 -2.71 3.04 0.91
CA SER A 291 -1.57 2.89 0.00
C SER A 291 -1.14 1.43 -0.13
N HIS A 292 -1.15 0.67 0.97
CA HIS A 292 -0.72 -0.74 0.97
C HIS A 292 -1.82 -1.73 0.58
N PHE A 293 -3.10 -1.35 0.67
CA PHE A 293 -4.23 -2.22 0.34
C PHE A 293 -4.08 -3.04 -0.96
N PRO A 294 -3.61 -2.47 -2.10
CA PRO A 294 -3.48 -3.24 -3.33
C PRO A 294 -2.49 -4.42 -3.24
N HIS A 295 -1.44 -4.32 -2.41
CA HIS A 295 -0.41 -5.36 -2.27
C HIS A 295 -0.97 -6.68 -1.70
N TYR A 296 -2.08 -6.60 -0.97
CA TYR A 296 -2.76 -7.79 -0.45
C TYR A 296 -3.52 -8.59 -1.52
N PHE A 297 -3.79 -7.98 -2.68
CA PHE A 297 -4.56 -8.60 -3.76
C PHE A 297 -3.78 -8.75 -5.06
N THR A 298 -2.55 -8.27 -5.08
CA THR A 298 -1.66 -8.30 -6.24
C THR A 298 -0.34 -8.93 -5.82
N PHE A 299 0.11 -9.96 -6.54
CA PHE A 299 1.41 -10.60 -6.29
C PHE A 299 2.57 -9.78 -6.88
N SER A 300 2.48 -8.44 -6.79
CA SER A 300 3.45 -7.52 -7.37
C SER A 300 3.45 -6.20 -6.62
N VAL A 301 4.63 -5.66 -6.38
CA VAL A 301 4.83 -4.29 -5.90
C VAL A 301 4.35 -3.31 -6.97
N ASN A 302 3.52 -2.35 -6.60
CA ASN A 302 3.12 -1.27 -7.50
C ASN A 302 4.09 -0.08 -7.36
N ASP A 303 4.07 0.84 -8.32
CA ASP A 303 4.89 2.04 -8.32
C ASP A 303 4.32 3.18 -7.47
N GLU A 304 3.28 2.90 -6.67
CA GLU A 304 2.59 3.85 -5.80
C GLU A 304 3.03 3.74 -4.34
N THR A 305 3.96 2.85 -4.01
CA THR A 305 4.60 2.73 -2.68
C THR A 305 6.11 2.50 -2.79
N ILE A 306 6.83 2.75 -1.70
CA ILE A 306 8.24 2.36 -1.56
C ILE A 306 8.30 1.00 -0.87
N SER A 307 9.06 0.06 -1.43
CA SER A 307 9.22 -1.24 -0.79
C SER A 307 10.07 -1.15 0.47
N ALA A 308 9.90 -2.07 1.43
CA ALA A 308 10.73 -2.07 2.64
C ALA A 308 12.22 -2.13 2.27
N LYS A 309 12.56 -2.95 1.27
CA LYS A 309 13.92 -3.04 0.74
C LYS A 309 14.44 -1.73 0.15
N GLU A 310 13.64 -1.03 -0.66
CA GLU A 310 14.03 0.29 -1.20
C GLU A 310 14.27 1.31 -0.08
N LEU A 311 13.44 1.28 0.98
CA LEU A 311 13.59 2.15 2.15
C LEU A 311 14.83 1.80 2.98
N GLU A 312 15.09 0.51 3.23
CA GLU A 312 16.29 0.04 3.92
C GLU A 312 17.57 0.42 3.18
N GLU A 313 17.60 0.24 1.86
CA GLU A 313 18.73 0.66 1.01
C GLU A 313 18.95 2.19 1.09
N PHE A 314 17.87 2.97 1.20
CA PHE A 314 17.95 4.41 1.41
C PHE A 314 18.54 4.75 2.79
N LEU A 315 17.97 4.16 3.85
CA LEU A 315 18.35 4.40 5.25
C LEU A 315 19.79 3.95 5.55
N ALA A 316 20.26 2.87 4.93
CA ALA A 316 21.65 2.40 5.05
C ALA A 316 22.67 3.46 4.59
N ASN A 317 22.25 4.43 3.78
CA ASN A 317 23.08 5.53 3.30
C ASN A 317 22.80 6.87 4.02
N ALA A 318 22.00 6.89 5.08
CA ALA A 318 21.60 8.11 5.79
C ALA A 318 22.78 8.92 6.38
N GLY A 319 23.90 8.27 6.67
CA GLY A 319 25.13 8.92 7.17
C GLY A 319 26.00 9.59 6.10
N ASP A 320 25.62 9.59 4.82
CA ASP A 320 26.39 10.19 3.72
C ASP A 320 25.55 11.24 2.96
N PRO A 321 25.84 12.55 3.12
CA PRO A 321 25.05 13.62 2.49
C PRO A 321 24.96 13.49 0.97
N LYS A 322 26.06 13.07 0.32
CA LYS A 322 26.12 12.97 -1.15
C LYS A 322 25.26 11.82 -1.65
N LYS A 323 25.23 10.70 -0.92
CA LYS A 323 24.37 9.57 -1.27
C LYS A 323 22.90 9.90 -1.08
N ILE A 324 22.54 10.60 0.00
CA ILE A 324 21.17 11.08 0.22
C ILE A 324 20.73 12.02 -0.91
N ALA A 325 21.56 13.03 -1.23
CA ALA A 325 21.29 13.96 -2.33
C ALA A 325 21.09 13.22 -3.67
N ASN A 326 21.95 12.25 -3.98
CA ASN A 326 21.85 11.46 -5.20
C ASN A 326 20.64 10.52 -5.21
N ALA A 327 20.25 9.96 -4.06
CA ALA A 327 19.07 9.10 -3.95
C ALA A 327 17.79 9.90 -4.21
N PHE A 328 17.67 11.11 -3.66
CA PHE A 328 16.57 12.03 -3.95
C PHE A 328 16.57 12.51 -5.41
N LYS A 329 17.73 12.87 -5.96
CA LYS A 329 17.84 13.22 -7.39
C LYS A 329 17.39 12.08 -8.30
N LYS A 330 17.74 10.84 -7.95
CA LYS A 330 17.27 9.65 -8.67
C LYS A 330 15.75 9.48 -8.54
N SER A 331 15.19 9.64 -7.35
CA SER A 331 13.74 9.43 -7.13
C SER A 331 12.86 10.44 -7.85
N ILE A 332 13.33 11.68 -8.05
CA ILE A 332 12.65 12.69 -8.89
C ILE A 332 12.48 12.20 -10.34
N THR A 333 13.47 11.47 -10.89
CA THR A 333 13.39 10.95 -12.27
C THR A 333 12.44 9.77 -12.43
N GLN A 334 12.03 9.14 -11.33
CA GLN A 334 11.17 7.96 -11.31
C GLN A 334 9.71 8.39 -11.20
N LYS A 335 9.08 8.63 -12.35
CA LYS A 335 7.66 8.99 -12.45
C LYS A 335 6.76 7.79 -12.16
N ARG A 336 5.65 8.03 -11.44
CA ARG A 336 4.62 7.03 -11.14
C ARG A 336 3.53 7.02 -12.21
N ARG A 337 2.86 5.89 -12.39
CA ARG A 337 1.76 5.71 -13.34
C ARG A 337 0.58 6.65 -13.09
N ARG A 338 0.26 6.93 -11.82
CA ARG A 338 -0.87 7.82 -11.46
C ARG A 338 -0.49 9.29 -11.29
N GLY A 339 0.75 9.66 -11.61
CA GLY A 339 1.25 11.02 -11.45
C GLY A 339 2.20 11.17 -10.26
N GLY A 340 2.99 12.24 -10.28
CA GLY A 340 4.08 12.46 -9.34
C GLY A 340 5.27 11.52 -9.51
N THR A 341 6.18 11.60 -8.56
CA THR A 341 7.48 10.95 -8.54
C THR A 341 7.62 10.09 -7.29
N LYS A 342 8.62 9.18 -7.30
CA LYS A 342 8.97 8.43 -6.09
C LYS A 342 9.51 9.33 -4.97
N ALA A 343 9.93 10.57 -5.25
CA ALA A 343 10.46 11.47 -4.23
C ALA A 343 9.42 11.80 -3.14
N ALA A 344 8.18 12.10 -3.53
CA ALA A 344 7.10 12.33 -2.58
C ALA A 344 6.88 11.12 -1.65
N LEU A 345 6.86 9.91 -2.22
CA LEU A 345 6.70 8.67 -1.47
C LEU A 345 7.86 8.43 -0.49
N PHE A 346 9.11 8.67 -0.91
CA PHE A 346 10.26 8.57 0.00
C PHE A 346 10.14 9.55 1.16
N LEU A 347 9.76 10.80 0.92
CA LEU A 347 9.61 11.79 1.99
C LEU A 347 8.54 11.39 3.01
N GLU A 348 7.40 10.85 2.54
CA GLU A 348 6.32 10.34 3.40
C GLU A 348 6.76 9.12 4.22
N GLU A 349 7.37 8.13 3.57
CA GLU A 349 7.84 6.91 4.24
C GLU A 349 8.97 7.20 5.24
N LEU A 350 9.92 8.07 4.90
CA LEU A 350 10.96 8.50 5.83
C LEU A 350 10.38 9.23 7.05
N ALA A 351 9.30 10.00 6.87
CA ALA A 351 8.64 10.69 7.98
C ALA A 351 7.93 9.72 8.94
N LEU A 352 7.53 8.53 8.47
CA LEU A 352 6.96 7.45 9.28
C LEU A 352 8.03 6.59 9.95
N HIS A 353 9.19 6.43 9.28
CA HIS A 353 10.31 5.59 9.72
C HIS A 353 11.52 6.41 10.21
N GLN A 354 11.32 7.65 10.64
CA GLN A 354 12.40 8.57 11.05
C GLN A 354 13.29 8.00 12.18
N GLU A 355 12.73 7.13 13.02
CA GLU A 355 13.44 6.45 14.12
C GLU A 355 14.58 5.54 13.63
N ALA A 356 14.52 5.08 12.38
CA ALA A 356 15.57 4.25 11.79
C ALA A 356 16.82 5.06 11.39
N ILE A 357 16.73 6.38 11.34
CA ILE A 357 17.88 7.26 11.14
C ILE A 357 18.52 7.49 12.52
N SER A 358 19.70 6.93 12.75
CA SER A 358 20.43 7.10 14.03
C SER A 358 20.77 8.57 14.30
N ASP A 359 20.91 8.94 15.58
CA ASP A 359 21.24 10.33 15.98
C ASP A 359 22.52 10.85 15.28
N ASP A 360 23.53 10.00 15.15
CA ASP A 360 24.80 10.32 14.47
C ASP A 360 24.64 10.58 12.96
N ALA A 361 23.61 10.00 12.33
CA ALA A 361 23.35 10.16 10.90
C ALA A 361 22.51 11.41 10.58
N VAL A 362 21.79 11.97 11.56
CA VAL A 362 20.89 13.12 11.37
C VAL A 362 21.59 14.33 10.71
N PRO A 363 22.78 14.78 11.16
CA PRO A 363 23.44 15.94 10.53
C PRO A 363 23.71 15.71 9.05
N ALA A 364 24.24 14.53 8.71
CA ALA A 364 24.56 14.16 7.34
C ALA A 364 23.31 14.05 6.45
N PHE A 365 22.26 13.44 6.99
CA PHE A 365 20.97 13.30 6.33
C PHE A 365 20.36 14.66 5.98
N LEU A 366 20.31 15.58 6.95
CA LEU A 366 19.76 16.92 6.76
C LEU A 366 20.56 17.73 5.74
N CYS A 367 21.90 17.68 5.79
CA CYS A 367 22.75 18.34 4.79
C CYS A 367 22.46 17.83 3.38
N GLY A 368 22.34 16.51 3.22
CA GLY A 368 22.02 15.88 1.94
C GLY A 368 20.64 16.30 1.42
N LEU A 369 19.62 16.24 2.27
CA LEU A 369 18.25 16.61 1.94
C LEU A 369 18.12 18.10 1.59
N PHE A 370 18.67 18.99 2.42
CA PHE A 370 18.55 20.44 2.24
C PHE A 370 19.28 20.91 0.98
N SER A 371 20.37 20.25 0.59
CA SER A 371 21.12 20.59 -0.63
C SER A 371 20.36 20.33 -1.93
N VAL A 372 19.28 19.55 -1.89
CA VAL A 372 18.45 19.17 -3.05
C VAL A 372 16.97 19.51 -2.84
N ALA A 373 16.63 20.28 -1.82
CA ALA A 373 15.24 20.57 -1.46
C ALA A 373 14.50 21.36 -2.55
N ASP A 374 15.18 22.29 -3.24
CA ASP A 374 14.61 23.03 -4.37
C ASP A 374 14.38 22.11 -5.58
N ASP A 375 15.32 21.18 -5.85
CA ASP A 375 15.18 20.17 -6.90
C ASP A 375 13.97 19.24 -6.63
N LEU A 376 13.71 18.95 -5.36
CA LEU A 376 12.57 18.14 -4.90
C LEU A 376 11.24 18.87 -5.05
N ASN A 377 11.21 20.18 -5.17
CA ASN A 377 9.97 20.95 -5.31
C ASN A 377 9.41 20.85 -6.74
N VAL A 378 8.95 19.67 -7.14
CA VAL A 378 8.39 19.41 -8.48
C VAL A 378 6.87 19.55 -8.49
N GLU A 379 6.34 20.20 -9.53
CA GLU A 379 4.89 20.40 -9.71
C GLU A 379 4.12 19.07 -9.81
N ALA A 380 4.77 18.04 -10.35
CA ALA A 380 4.17 16.70 -10.43
C ALA A 380 3.81 16.11 -9.05
N ASP A 381 4.46 16.56 -7.98
CA ASP A 381 4.25 16.11 -6.60
C ASP A 381 3.41 17.10 -5.78
N ALA A 382 2.93 18.18 -6.38
CA ALA A 382 1.97 19.06 -5.75
C ALA A 382 0.61 18.34 -5.61
N GLY A 383 -0.06 18.52 -4.47
CA GLY A 383 -1.41 18.03 -4.26
C GLY A 383 -2.40 18.57 -5.30
N GLN A 384 -3.59 17.96 -5.40
CA GLN A 384 -4.66 18.55 -6.20
C GLN A 384 -5.02 19.94 -5.65
N VAL A 385 -5.61 20.78 -6.51
CA VAL A 385 -6.06 22.14 -6.17
C VAL A 385 -6.73 22.15 -4.80
N PHE A 386 -6.29 23.06 -3.92
CA PHE A 386 -6.71 23.22 -2.51
C PHE A 386 -6.07 22.29 -1.46
N GLN A 387 -5.13 21.40 -1.81
CA GLN A 387 -4.32 20.64 -0.84
C GLN A 387 -2.92 21.23 -0.65
N VAL A 388 -2.51 21.49 0.60
CA VAL A 388 -1.17 21.97 0.99
C VAL A 388 -0.18 20.79 1.03
N ASP A 389 -0.08 20.03 -0.06
CA ASP A 389 0.65 18.74 -0.11
C ASP A 389 1.83 18.78 -1.11
N GLY A 390 2.64 19.84 -1.06
CA GLY A 390 3.89 19.93 -1.84
C GLY A 390 5.09 19.28 -1.14
N ASN A 391 6.14 18.94 -1.89
CA ASN A 391 7.34 18.32 -1.30
C ASN A 391 8.03 19.20 -0.26
N ILE A 392 7.97 20.54 -0.36
CA ILE A 392 8.48 21.45 0.69
C ILE A 392 7.80 21.19 2.04
N PHE A 393 6.47 21.00 2.04
CA PHE A 393 5.73 20.66 3.25
C PHE A 393 6.13 19.27 3.78
N ARG A 394 6.31 18.28 2.90
CA ARG A 394 6.80 16.94 3.29
C ARG A 394 8.18 17.00 3.93
N ILE A 395 9.08 17.84 3.42
CA ILE A 395 10.42 18.05 4.00
C ILE A 395 10.29 18.67 5.40
N HIS A 396 9.45 19.70 5.58
CA HIS A 396 9.17 20.27 6.90
C HIS A 396 8.58 19.26 7.88
N ARG A 397 7.62 18.44 7.44
CA ARG A 397 7.03 17.36 8.27
C ARG A 397 8.08 16.33 8.67
N LEU A 398 8.92 15.88 7.73
CA LEU A 398 10.02 14.94 7.98
C LEU A 398 11.02 15.53 8.99
N MET A 399 11.47 16.77 8.75
CA MET A 399 12.38 17.50 9.65
C MET A 399 11.80 17.60 11.07
N ASN A 400 10.55 18.03 11.19
CA ASN A 400 9.87 18.19 12.48
C ASN A 400 9.75 16.85 13.22
N ARG A 401 9.36 15.77 12.53
CA ARG A 401 9.26 14.42 13.13
C ARG A 401 10.61 13.85 13.52
N LEU A 402 11.63 14.11 12.72
CA LEU A 402 12.99 13.64 12.95
C LEU A 402 13.63 14.33 14.17
N MET A 403 13.26 15.58 14.47
CA MET A 403 13.99 16.37 15.46
C MET A 403 13.21 16.76 16.71
N ARG A 404 11.92 17.12 16.62
CA ARG A 404 11.17 17.72 17.76
C ARG A 404 11.17 16.85 19.01
N ASN A 405 11.01 15.53 18.84
CA ASN A 405 10.93 14.59 19.97
C ASN A 405 12.29 13.96 20.33
N ARG A 406 13.35 14.26 19.58
CA ARG A 406 14.68 13.63 19.71
C ARG A 406 15.74 14.55 20.30
N PHE A 407 15.63 15.86 20.04
CA PHE A 407 16.65 16.82 20.38
C PHE A 407 16.04 18.04 21.07
N ASP A 408 16.75 18.57 22.08
CA ASP A 408 16.39 19.84 22.70
C ASP A 408 16.59 21.02 21.71
N GLN A 409 16.06 22.19 22.06
CA GLN A 409 16.18 23.38 21.22
C GLN A 409 17.63 23.75 20.86
N ALA A 410 18.59 23.55 21.78
CA ALA A 410 19.99 23.88 21.56
C ALA A 410 20.61 22.98 20.48
N LYS A 411 20.38 21.67 20.56
CA LYS A 411 20.88 20.71 19.57
C LYS A 411 20.16 20.86 18.23
N ARG A 412 18.84 21.11 18.21
CA ARG A 412 18.10 21.44 16.98
C ARG A 412 18.68 22.67 16.29
N THR A 413 19.03 23.70 17.06
CA THR A 413 19.68 24.91 16.56
C THR A 413 21.02 24.62 15.90
N GLU A 414 21.87 23.80 16.51
CA GLU A 414 23.16 23.38 15.95
C GLU A 414 22.98 22.64 14.61
N LEU A 415 22.10 21.64 14.58
CA LEU A 415 21.84 20.81 13.41
C LEU A 415 21.30 21.62 12.23
N ILE A 416 20.35 22.52 12.48
CA ILE A 416 19.77 23.37 11.43
C ILE A 416 20.80 24.34 10.87
N LYS A 417 21.61 24.99 11.71
CA LYS A 417 22.68 25.89 11.23
C LYS A 417 23.63 25.15 10.29
N GLN A 418 24.11 23.98 10.72
CA GLN A 418 25.00 23.15 9.91
C GLN A 418 24.36 22.75 8.57
N ALA A 419 23.12 22.28 8.57
CA ALA A 419 22.45 21.86 7.35
C ALA A 419 22.14 23.03 6.39
N CYS A 420 21.85 24.21 6.93
CA CYS A 420 21.54 25.42 6.15
C CYS A 420 22.75 25.99 5.40
N GLU A 421 23.98 25.74 5.84
CA GLU A 421 25.20 26.12 5.09
C GLU A 421 25.25 25.48 3.69
N HIS A 422 24.56 24.36 3.50
CA HIS A 422 24.49 23.63 2.24
C HIS A 422 23.10 23.62 1.61
N ALA A 423 22.15 24.37 2.19
CA ALA A 423 20.77 24.39 1.73
C ALA A 423 20.64 25.05 0.36
N SER A 424 19.70 24.54 -0.43
CA SER A 424 19.23 25.20 -1.64
C SER A 424 18.47 26.50 -1.29
N LEU A 425 18.44 27.46 -2.23
CA LEU A 425 18.09 28.86 -1.95
C LEU A 425 16.63 29.03 -1.51
N GLU A 426 15.69 28.38 -2.19
CA GLU A 426 14.26 28.46 -1.85
C GLU A 426 13.95 27.74 -0.53
N TRP A 427 14.58 26.61 -0.29
CA TRP A 427 14.48 25.92 1.00
C TRP A 427 15.02 26.75 2.16
N LEU A 428 16.18 27.39 1.99
CA LEU A 428 16.78 28.27 2.98
C LEU A 428 15.86 29.45 3.32
N GLU A 429 15.22 30.04 2.30
CA GLU A 429 14.18 31.05 2.50
C GLU A 429 13.03 30.49 3.34
N SER A 430 12.47 29.34 2.94
CA SER A 430 11.31 28.73 3.58
C SER A 430 11.55 28.45 5.06
N ILE A 431 12.66 27.77 5.39
CA ILE A 431 13.00 27.42 6.78
C ILE A 431 13.33 28.65 7.62
N SER A 432 14.06 29.62 7.04
CA SER A 432 14.36 30.88 7.73
C SER A 432 13.09 31.66 8.06
N ASN A 433 12.13 31.72 7.13
CA ASN A 433 10.86 32.40 7.34
C ASN A 433 10.01 31.70 8.40
N GLU A 434 9.92 30.37 8.37
CA GLU A 434 9.17 29.60 9.38
C GLU A 434 9.75 29.82 10.78
N CYS A 435 11.08 29.70 10.94
CA CYS A 435 11.74 29.98 12.21
C CYS A 435 11.56 31.43 12.65
N ARG A 436 11.57 32.41 11.74
CA ARG A 436 11.29 33.83 12.07
C ARG A 436 9.87 34.04 12.57
N LYS A 437 8.87 33.46 11.89
CA LYS A 437 7.44 33.51 12.29
C LYS A 437 7.22 32.87 13.67
N GLU A 438 7.94 31.79 13.96
CA GLU A 438 7.95 31.19 15.29
C GLU A 438 8.45 32.14 16.40
N HIS A 439 9.10 33.27 16.10
CA HIS A 439 9.51 34.28 17.11
C HIS A 439 8.77 35.62 16.99
N SER A 440 7.84 35.74 16.05
CA SER A 440 6.99 36.93 15.84
C SER A 440 5.56 36.53 15.47
N PRO A 441 4.85 35.82 16.37
CA PRO A 441 3.46 35.43 16.16
C PRO A 441 2.51 36.63 16.08
N ASN A 442 1.47 36.51 15.26
CA ASN A 442 0.33 37.43 15.27
C ASN A 442 -0.42 37.36 16.61
N GLU A 443 -1.22 38.38 16.93
CA GLU A 443 -1.96 38.46 18.22
C GLU A 443 -2.86 37.22 18.47
N GLU A 444 -3.49 36.66 17.43
CA GLU A 444 -4.32 35.44 17.53
C GLU A 444 -3.50 34.16 17.76
N ASP A 445 -2.25 34.09 17.25
CA ASP A 445 -1.38 32.92 17.39
C ASP A 445 -0.65 32.86 18.74
N GLN A 446 -0.59 33.98 19.47
CA GLN A 446 0.09 34.06 20.76
C GLN A 446 -0.64 33.28 21.85
N ASP A 447 -1.98 33.29 21.85
CA ASP A 447 -2.81 32.66 22.87
C ASP A 447 -2.89 31.12 22.72
N HIS A 448 -2.44 30.56 21.58
CA HIS A 448 -2.54 29.14 21.26
C HIS A 448 -1.19 28.41 21.18
N ARG A 449 -0.08 29.05 21.56
CA ARG A 449 1.25 28.40 21.50
C ARG A 449 1.50 27.45 22.66
N GLU A 450 1.28 26.17 22.41
CA GLU A 450 1.59 25.09 23.35
C GLU A 450 3.03 24.56 23.23
N GLN A 451 3.76 24.85 22.13
CA GLN A 451 5.08 24.28 21.85
C GLN A 451 6.22 25.31 21.86
N GLU A 452 7.40 24.89 22.34
CA GLU A 452 8.62 25.71 22.27
C GLU A 452 9.05 25.95 20.81
N PRO A 453 9.59 27.14 20.48
CA PRO A 453 10.15 27.41 19.15
C PRO A 453 11.21 26.38 18.75
N PHE A 454 11.30 26.09 17.46
CA PHE A 454 12.14 25.04 16.90
C PHE A 454 13.63 25.31 17.09
N ILE A 455 14.03 26.57 16.93
CA ILE A 455 15.38 27.07 17.19
C ILE A 455 15.34 28.35 18.03
N THR A 456 16.49 28.77 18.55
CA THR A 456 16.58 30.03 19.30
C THR A 456 16.32 31.25 18.42
N LYS A 457 15.88 32.36 19.02
CA LYS A 457 15.60 33.62 18.30
C LYS A 457 16.84 34.18 17.59
N ASP A 458 17.99 34.10 18.25
CA ASP A 458 19.29 34.49 17.68
C ASP A 458 19.65 33.64 16.45
N ALA A 459 19.40 32.33 16.51
CA ALA A 459 19.61 31.45 15.37
C ALA A 459 18.65 31.76 14.21
N ALA A 460 17.39 32.07 14.48
CA ALA A 460 16.44 32.46 13.43
C ALA A 460 16.88 33.75 12.69
N GLN A 461 17.46 34.71 13.42
CA GLN A 461 18.07 35.89 12.78
C GLN A 461 19.31 35.49 11.95
N GLN A 462 20.18 34.63 12.47
CA GLN A 462 21.37 34.18 11.73
C GLN A 462 21.01 33.41 10.44
N LEU A 463 19.93 32.62 10.44
CA LEU A 463 19.43 31.99 9.21
C LEU A 463 18.89 33.02 8.21
N THR A 464 18.27 34.09 8.70
CA THR A 464 17.82 35.20 7.84
C THR A 464 19.02 35.90 7.20
N ASP A 465 20.07 36.14 7.97
CA ASP A 465 21.32 36.73 7.47
C ASP A 465 22.01 35.80 6.46
N LEU A 466 22.00 34.49 6.70
CA LEU A 466 22.53 33.48 5.77
C LEU A 466 21.73 33.43 4.46
N PHE A 467 20.38 33.50 4.54
CA PHE A 467 19.53 33.63 3.35
C PHE A 467 19.88 34.89 2.55
N LEU A 468 20.04 36.04 3.22
CA LEU A 468 20.45 37.29 2.57
C LEU A 468 21.81 37.17 1.88
N GLN A 469 22.76 36.47 2.49
CA GLN A 469 24.05 36.21 1.86
C GLN A 469 23.90 35.35 0.59
N HIS A 470 23.11 34.26 0.66
CA HIS A 470 22.93 33.35 -0.47
C HIS A 470 22.15 34.00 -1.62
N ILE A 471 21.10 34.77 -1.34
CA ILE A 471 20.33 35.44 -2.39
C ILE A 471 21.11 36.55 -3.07
N ARG A 472 21.96 37.30 -2.33
CA ARG A 472 22.88 38.28 -2.91
C ARG A 472 23.92 37.62 -3.81
N ALA A 473 24.52 36.51 -3.38
CA ALA A 473 25.42 35.73 -4.21
C ALA A 473 24.73 35.22 -5.49
N ALA A 474 23.49 34.74 -5.37
CA ALA A 474 22.69 34.30 -6.52
C ALA A 474 22.29 35.45 -7.47
N ALA A 475 22.14 36.65 -6.92
CA ALA A 475 21.86 37.87 -7.67
C ALA A 475 23.12 38.39 -8.41
N GLU A 476 24.31 38.21 -7.82
CA GLU A 476 25.61 38.55 -8.41
C GLU A 476 26.01 37.57 -9.52
N ASP A 477 25.86 36.26 -9.31
CA ASP A 477 26.26 35.21 -10.26
C ASP A 477 25.20 34.91 -11.35
N LEU A 478 24.08 35.63 -11.32
CA LEU A 478 22.94 35.52 -12.23
C LEU A 478 22.19 34.18 -12.18
N SER A 479 22.40 33.35 -11.15
CA SER A 479 21.61 32.13 -10.94
C SER A 479 20.18 32.44 -10.52
N LEU A 480 19.93 33.53 -9.78
CA LEU A 480 18.59 33.96 -9.34
C LEU A 480 17.65 34.19 -10.53
N LYS A 481 18.17 34.76 -11.63
CA LYS A 481 17.42 34.98 -12.88
C LYS A 481 16.83 33.68 -13.46
N LYS A 482 17.55 32.57 -13.32
CA LYS A 482 17.16 31.27 -13.87
C LYS A 482 16.20 30.52 -12.94
N HIS A 483 16.17 30.89 -11.66
CA HIS A 483 15.40 30.21 -10.62
C HIS A 483 13.89 30.21 -10.93
N ARG A 484 13.20 29.08 -10.73
CA ARG A 484 11.77 28.95 -11.06
C ARG A 484 10.92 29.96 -10.30
N ASN A 485 11.13 30.06 -8.99
CA ASN A 485 10.36 30.89 -8.07
C ASN A 485 11.00 32.28 -7.84
N MET A 486 11.55 32.89 -8.90
CA MET A 486 12.28 34.15 -8.81
C MET A 486 11.45 35.29 -8.19
N PHE A 487 10.18 35.46 -8.57
CA PHE A 487 9.33 36.52 -8.02
C PHE A 487 9.10 36.38 -6.51
N TRP A 488 8.84 35.15 -6.06
CA TRP A 488 8.73 34.86 -4.63
C TRP A 488 10.02 35.20 -3.90
N LEU A 489 11.18 34.75 -4.41
CA LEU A 489 12.48 35.05 -3.80
C LEU A 489 12.79 36.55 -3.76
N LEU A 490 12.47 37.31 -4.81
CA LEU A 490 12.64 38.77 -4.82
C LEU A 490 11.74 39.46 -3.80
N PHE A 491 10.47 39.04 -3.68
CA PHE A 491 9.57 39.53 -2.65
C PHE A 491 10.10 39.23 -1.24
N ARG A 492 10.61 38.01 -1.01
CA ARG A 492 11.16 37.62 0.28
C ARG A 492 12.46 38.35 0.59
N TRP A 493 13.34 38.57 -0.40
CA TRP A 493 14.51 39.42 -0.27
C TRP A 493 14.11 40.83 0.18
N ARG A 494 13.10 41.43 -0.45
CA ARG A 494 12.59 42.75 -0.11
C ARG A 494 11.98 42.80 1.30
N ASP A 495 11.29 41.73 1.74
CA ASP A 495 10.66 41.65 3.06
C ASP A 495 11.68 41.60 4.21
N VAL A 496 12.87 41.05 3.96
CA VAL A 496 13.91 40.88 4.99
C VAL A 496 15.12 41.82 4.83
N ALA A 497 15.31 42.44 3.67
CA ALA A 497 16.36 43.43 3.40
C ALA A 497 15.77 44.84 3.16
N ASP A 498 16.60 45.75 2.64
CA ASP A 498 16.14 47.06 2.16
C ASP A 498 15.44 46.91 0.81
N ALA A 499 14.22 47.43 0.70
CA ALA A 499 13.47 47.43 -0.55
C ALA A 499 14.20 48.20 -1.68
N ALA A 500 15.05 49.18 -1.34
CA ALA A 500 15.85 49.92 -2.31
C ALA A 500 16.89 49.02 -3.00
N GLU A 501 17.51 48.10 -2.26
CA GLU A 501 18.52 47.17 -2.78
C GLU A 501 17.93 46.27 -3.88
N VAL A 502 16.77 45.67 -3.60
CA VAL A 502 16.10 44.75 -4.54
C VAL A 502 15.63 45.50 -5.78
N LYS A 503 15.03 46.69 -5.60
CA LYS A 503 14.60 47.53 -6.72
C LYS A 503 15.78 47.91 -7.61
N GLN A 504 16.89 48.38 -7.02
CA GLN A 504 18.09 48.73 -7.77
C GLN A 504 18.61 47.55 -8.60
N TRP A 505 18.69 46.35 -8.00
CA TRP A 505 19.13 45.16 -8.73
C TRP A 505 18.20 44.84 -9.91
N VAL A 506 16.87 44.82 -9.67
CA VAL A 506 15.88 44.57 -10.74
C VAL A 506 15.99 45.62 -11.84
N ASP A 507 16.11 46.89 -11.47
CA ASP A 507 16.22 48.05 -12.35
C ASP A 507 17.47 48.04 -13.23
N GLU A 508 18.61 47.63 -12.67
CA GLU A 508 19.85 47.43 -13.43
C GLU A 508 19.67 46.31 -14.46
N ARG A 509 19.00 45.21 -14.09
CA ARG A 509 18.78 44.05 -14.96
C ARG A 509 17.70 44.28 -16.02
N LEU A 510 16.75 45.18 -15.82
CA LEU A 510 15.79 45.60 -16.86
C LEU A 510 16.47 46.23 -18.10
N GLY A 511 17.74 46.64 -17.98
CA GLY A 511 18.57 47.03 -19.12
C GLY A 511 18.95 45.87 -20.05
N GLU A 512 18.88 44.62 -19.59
CA GLU A 512 19.28 43.43 -20.35
C GLU A 512 18.07 42.81 -21.07
N ASP A 513 18.12 42.74 -22.41
CA ASP A 513 17.02 42.20 -23.23
C ASP A 513 16.62 40.77 -22.82
N ASP A 514 17.59 39.89 -22.57
CA ASP A 514 17.36 38.50 -22.14
C ASP A 514 16.69 38.41 -20.74
N PHE A 515 16.96 39.37 -19.85
CA PHE A 515 16.31 39.43 -18.54
C PHE A 515 14.84 39.82 -18.68
N VAL A 516 14.53 40.83 -19.49
CA VAL A 516 13.16 41.28 -19.76
C VAL A 516 12.32 40.13 -20.34
N ILE A 517 12.86 39.40 -21.32
CA ILE A 517 12.17 38.22 -21.92
C ILE A 517 11.91 37.14 -20.87
N THR A 518 12.93 36.77 -20.07
CA THR A 518 12.81 35.75 -19.02
C THR A 518 11.81 36.18 -17.93
N LEU A 519 11.85 37.45 -17.54
CA LEU A 519 10.96 38.03 -16.54
C LEU A 519 9.51 38.00 -17.02
N SER A 520 9.25 38.34 -18.28
CA SER A 520 7.91 38.30 -18.88
C SER A 520 7.32 36.89 -18.93
N GLU A 521 8.12 35.88 -19.29
CA GLU A 521 7.69 34.48 -19.31
C GLU A 521 7.32 33.97 -17.92
N LYS A 522 8.17 34.26 -16.92
CA LYS A 522 7.92 33.87 -15.53
C LYS A 522 6.74 34.62 -14.93
N PHE A 523 6.53 35.88 -15.31
CA PHE A 523 5.42 36.71 -14.81
C PHE A 523 4.07 36.12 -15.21
N VAL A 524 3.92 35.72 -16.47
CA VAL A 524 2.69 35.07 -16.96
C VAL A 524 2.46 33.73 -16.27
N SER A 525 3.52 32.96 -16.05
CA SER A 525 3.44 31.65 -15.38
C SER A 525 3.15 31.77 -13.88
N HIS A 526 3.48 32.90 -13.26
CA HIS A 526 3.16 33.21 -11.88
C HIS A 526 1.68 33.58 -11.68
N ILE A 527 0.98 33.98 -12.75
CA ILE A 527 -0.36 34.56 -12.69
C ILE A 527 -1.52 33.58 -13.03
N ASP A 528 -1.35 32.38 -13.65
CA ASP A 528 -2.52 31.46 -13.74
C ASP A 528 -2.34 29.95 -14.04
N PRO A 529 -3.26 29.07 -13.55
CA PRO A 529 -4.40 28.55 -14.37
C PRO A 529 -5.83 28.46 -13.73
N LEU A 530 -6.11 28.94 -12.50
CA LEU A 530 -7.46 28.86 -11.88
C LEU A 530 -8.29 30.15 -11.89
N THR A 531 -7.68 31.31 -12.10
CA THR A 531 -8.38 32.59 -12.27
C THR A 531 -9.13 32.71 -13.60
N LEU A 532 -8.84 31.84 -14.58
CA LEU A 532 -9.57 31.79 -15.86
C LEU A 532 -10.80 30.85 -15.92
N ILE A 533 -11.12 30.08 -14.87
CA ILE A 533 -12.14 29.00 -14.95
C ILE A 533 -13.41 29.25 -14.11
N SER A 534 -13.46 30.24 -13.22
CA SER A 534 -14.65 30.52 -12.39
C SER A 534 -15.34 31.84 -12.79
N PRO A 535 -16.46 31.84 -13.52
CA PRO A 535 -17.10 33.08 -13.99
C PRO A 535 -17.78 33.93 -12.90
N ASN A 536 -17.70 33.52 -11.63
CA ASN A 536 -18.56 34.02 -10.54
C ASN A 536 -17.82 34.35 -9.23
N LEU A 537 -16.48 34.35 -9.21
CA LEU A 537 -15.72 34.97 -8.13
C LEU A 537 -15.13 36.28 -8.66
N ASP A 538 -15.11 37.32 -7.83
CA ASP A 538 -14.74 38.69 -8.20
C ASP A 538 -13.29 38.73 -8.72
N ASP A 539 -13.13 38.55 -10.05
CA ASP A 539 -11.87 38.34 -10.80
C ASP A 539 -10.79 39.41 -10.53
N ASN A 540 -11.18 40.55 -9.96
CA ASN A 540 -10.29 41.66 -9.62
C ASN A 540 -9.54 41.49 -8.30
N ALA A 541 -9.97 40.62 -7.39
CA ALA A 541 -9.35 40.50 -6.06
C ALA A 541 -8.03 39.70 -6.09
N THR A 542 -7.97 38.61 -6.84
CA THR A 542 -6.80 37.72 -6.91
C THR A 542 -5.65 38.33 -7.72
N ILE A 543 -5.97 39.00 -8.84
CA ILE A 543 -5.00 39.80 -9.61
C ILE A 543 -4.46 40.99 -8.78
N ARG A 544 -5.24 41.51 -7.83
CA ARG A 544 -4.83 42.62 -6.94
C ARG A 544 -3.81 42.21 -5.87
N ASP A 545 -3.93 41.02 -5.29
CA ASP A 545 -2.99 40.55 -4.23
C ASP A 545 -1.61 40.16 -4.79
N ASP A 546 -1.55 39.50 -5.95
CA ASP A 546 -0.27 39.22 -6.62
C ASP A 546 0.40 40.51 -7.12
N ASN A 547 -0.41 41.49 -7.54
CA ASN A 547 0.07 42.84 -7.85
C ASN A 547 0.70 43.55 -6.64
N ALA A 548 0.18 43.37 -5.42
CA ALA A 548 0.76 44.00 -4.23
C ALA A 548 2.16 43.44 -3.88
N THR A 549 2.33 42.13 -4.06
CA THR A 549 3.60 41.41 -3.87
C THR A 549 4.67 41.91 -4.86
N ILE A 550 4.29 42.20 -6.11
CA ILE A 550 5.20 42.62 -7.19
C ILE A 550 5.47 44.14 -7.20
N ARG A 551 4.46 44.99 -6.95
CA ARG A 551 4.57 46.46 -7.03
C ARG A 551 5.62 47.08 -6.10
N GLY A 552 5.95 46.40 -5.00
CA GLY A 552 7.03 46.82 -4.09
C GLY A 552 8.43 46.41 -4.54
N THR A 553 8.55 45.52 -5.52
CA THR A 553 9.79 44.81 -5.88
C THR A 553 10.27 45.11 -7.30
N LEU A 554 9.33 45.47 -8.20
CA LEU A 554 9.56 45.74 -9.61
C LEU A 554 8.87 47.05 -10.00
N ASP A 555 9.57 47.92 -10.74
CA ASP A 555 8.95 49.04 -11.44
C ASP A 555 8.21 48.51 -12.68
N ILE A 556 6.89 48.39 -12.56
CA ILE A 556 6.02 47.81 -13.60
C ILE A 556 5.99 48.71 -14.84
N ASP A 557 5.98 50.03 -14.67
CA ASP A 557 5.89 50.99 -15.78
C ASP A 557 7.17 50.89 -16.63
N ARG A 558 8.33 50.93 -15.98
CA ARG A 558 9.62 50.76 -16.67
C ARG A 558 9.75 49.38 -17.32
N PHE A 559 9.23 48.33 -16.69
CA PHE A 559 9.23 46.99 -17.29
C PHE A 559 8.34 46.94 -18.55
N GLN A 560 7.15 47.53 -18.52
CA GLN A 560 6.26 47.63 -19.67
C GLN A 560 6.91 48.43 -20.81
N GLU A 561 7.56 49.56 -20.52
CA GLU A 561 8.32 50.34 -21.50
C GLU A 561 9.39 49.49 -22.19
N ARG A 562 10.19 48.74 -21.41
CA ARG A 562 11.23 47.86 -21.97
C ARG A 562 10.67 46.70 -22.80
N VAL A 563 9.51 46.16 -22.43
CA VAL A 563 8.80 45.16 -23.22
C VAL A 563 8.37 45.75 -24.57
N ASP A 564 7.85 46.97 -24.59
CA ASP A 564 7.41 47.66 -25.80
C ASP A 564 8.58 47.98 -26.74
N GLU A 565 9.68 48.49 -26.19
CA GLU A 565 10.93 48.71 -26.93
C GLU A 565 11.47 47.43 -27.59
N LEU A 566 11.30 46.26 -26.95
CA LEU A 566 11.71 44.97 -27.51
C LEU A 566 10.76 44.47 -28.59
N LEU A 567 9.45 44.68 -28.43
CA LEU A 567 8.46 44.29 -29.42
C LEU A 567 8.58 45.07 -30.73
N ASP A 568 9.06 46.31 -30.66
CA ASP A 568 9.31 47.19 -31.82
C ASP A 568 10.58 46.83 -32.61
N ARG A 569 11.45 45.95 -32.10
CA ARG A 569 12.66 45.50 -32.81
C ARG A 569 12.36 44.39 -33.82
N ASP A 570 12.88 44.53 -35.03
CA ASP A 570 12.69 43.55 -36.13
C ASP A 570 13.52 42.27 -35.98
N SER A 571 14.57 42.26 -35.16
CA SER A 571 15.58 41.19 -35.11
C SER A 571 15.37 40.10 -34.03
N MET A 572 14.16 39.97 -33.47
CA MET A 572 13.87 39.04 -32.38
C MET A 572 13.30 37.69 -32.86
N SER A 573 13.59 36.61 -32.13
CA SER A 573 13.03 35.29 -32.43
C SER A 573 11.49 35.27 -32.28
N ALA A 574 10.82 34.38 -33.01
CA ALA A 574 9.36 34.25 -32.91
C ALA A 574 8.90 33.79 -31.51
N ASP A 575 9.73 33.03 -30.80
CA ASP A 575 9.45 32.54 -29.44
C ASP A 575 9.52 33.66 -28.41
N ASP A 576 10.61 34.45 -28.40
CA ASP A 576 10.77 35.58 -27.49
C ASP A 576 9.67 36.64 -27.70
N ARG A 577 9.35 36.92 -28.97
CA ARG A 577 8.25 37.82 -29.33
C ARG A 577 6.89 37.32 -28.82
N SER A 578 6.67 36.01 -28.77
CA SER A 578 5.45 35.41 -28.22
C SER A 578 5.37 35.59 -26.70
N LYS A 579 6.49 35.38 -25.97
CA LYS A 579 6.58 35.56 -24.51
C LYS A 579 6.24 36.98 -24.09
N LEU A 580 6.83 37.97 -24.76
CA LEU A 580 6.59 39.40 -24.50
C LEU A 580 5.14 39.81 -24.81
N LYS A 581 4.55 39.31 -25.91
CA LYS A 581 3.14 39.56 -26.24
C LYS A 581 2.17 38.96 -25.21
N ARG A 582 2.47 37.77 -24.68
CA ARG A 582 1.65 37.15 -23.64
C ARG A 582 1.59 38.01 -22.38
N PHE A 583 2.74 38.52 -21.94
CA PHE A 583 2.83 39.45 -20.82
C PHE A 583 2.03 40.74 -21.05
N LYS A 584 2.16 41.35 -22.24
CA LYS A 584 1.38 42.56 -22.58
C LYS A 584 -0.13 42.31 -22.56
N GLY A 585 -0.56 41.11 -22.95
CA GLY A 585 -1.96 40.68 -22.90
C GLY A 585 -2.52 40.54 -21.47
N THR A 586 -1.67 40.33 -20.46
CA THR A 586 -2.07 40.20 -19.05
C THR A 586 -2.56 41.53 -18.46
N PHE A 587 -2.03 42.67 -18.96
CA PHE A 587 -2.40 44.02 -18.52
C PHE A 587 -3.42 44.71 -19.44
N ALA A 588 -3.73 44.14 -20.60
CA ALA A 588 -4.66 44.71 -21.58
C ALA A 588 -6.15 44.40 -21.28
N LYS A 589 -6.45 43.72 -20.16
CA LYS A 589 -7.81 43.40 -19.71
C LYS A 589 -8.37 44.40 -18.68
N ASP A 590 -7.62 45.43 -18.33
CA ASP A 590 -8.08 46.54 -17.46
C ASP A 590 -8.87 47.61 -18.23
#